data_AF-A0A7C5FPL3-F1
#
_entry.id   AF-A0A7C5FPL3-F1
#
_cell.length_a   1.000
_cell.length_b   1.000
_cell.length_c   1.000
_cell.angle_alpha   90.00
_cell.angle_beta   90.00
_cell.angle_gamma   90.00
#
_symmetry.space_group_name_H-M   'P 1'
#
loop_
_entity.id
_entity.type
_entity.pdbx_description
1 polymer ?
#
loop_
_entity_poly.entity_id
_entity_poly.type
_entity_poly.pdbx_seq_one_letter_code
_entity_poly.pdbx_strand_id
1 'polypeptide(L)'
;MLSFTSLSWADTDSTQRLENVQAELQTLSKEFNQNKASKSELYQQLKNQSKAISKLNRELRQLDQQLKQQTSQLDELKQKQQQQQKSHAQQFQALSKELRSAYINAQPNYLKVLLNQHDPASLSRASIYFDYFHQARQQQLINISSTLQLLAGNQQQLLAAQQRQQQLYEQRQQQQQALQRSNRRRLATVEQLEIKMNAQGTRISALREEEQSLQTLLKSLSLQKETKSAPQKFDHFKFASRKGSLTWPIKGKVIARYG
;
A
#
# COMPACT_ATOMS: atom_id res chain seq x y z
N MET A 1 12.35 -11.79 85.21
CA MET A 1 12.12 -10.54 84.44
C MET A 1 12.76 -10.65 83.05
N LEU A 2 12.26 -11.53 82.19
CA LEU A 2 12.74 -11.64 80.81
C LEU A 2 11.54 -11.79 79.88
N SER A 3 11.71 -11.34 78.64
CA SER A 3 10.85 -11.53 77.46
C SER A 3 9.67 -10.55 77.29
N PHE A 4 9.95 -9.34 76.80
CA PHE A 4 9.00 -8.51 76.03
C PHE A 4 9.74 -7.55 75.07
N THR A 5 10.70 -8.05 74.29
CA THR A 5 11.41 -7.21 73.29
C THR A 5 11.39 -7.74 71.86
N SER A 6 10.98 -8.99 71.62
CA SER A 6 10.97 -9.55 70.26
C SER A 6 9.77 -9.13 69.39
N LEU A 7 8.65 -8.70 69.99
CA LEU A 7 7.43 -8.38 69.24
C LEU A 7 7.46 -6.98 68.61
N SER A 8 8.19 -6.03 69.21
CA SER A 8 8.31 -4.67 68.66
C SER A 8 9.14 -4.62 67.38
N TRP A 9 10.19 -5.47 67.27
CA TRP A 9 11.08 -5.44 66.11
C TRP A 9 10.41 -6.01 64.83
N ALA A 10 9.51 -6.98 64.98
CA ALA A 10 8.75 -7.54 63.87
C ALA A 10 7.66 -6.58 63.34
N ASP A 11 7.03 -5.80 64.23
CA ASP A 11 6.06 -4.75 63.87
C ASP A 11 6.77 -3.61 63.12
N THR A 12 7.90 -3.12 63.64
CA THR A 12 8.67 -2.02 63.02
C THR A 12 9.25 -2.38 61.65
N ASP A 13 9.77 -3.60 61.47
CA ASP A 13 10.28 -4.08 60.17
C ASP A 13 9.16 -4.19 59.13
N SER A 14 7.98 -4.67 59.54
CA SER A 14 6.81 -4.80 58.67
C SER A 14 6.24 -3.44 58.25
N THR A 15 6.23 -2.44 59.14
CA THR A 15 5.82 -1.07 58.81
C THR A 15 6.81 -0.38 57.87
N GLN A 16 8.12 -0.57 58.09
CA GLN A 16 9.15 0.00 57.22
C GLN A 16 9.08 -0.60 55.80
N ARG A 17 8.82 -1.90 55.69
CA ARG A 17 8.59 -2.58 54.40
C ARG A 17 7.35 -2.06 53.70
N LEU A 18 6.25 -1.83 54.43
CA LEU A 18 5.04 -1.25 53.87
C LEU A 18 5.29 0.16 53.33
N GLU A 19 5.99 1.03 54.06
CA GLU A 19 6.35 2.37 53.58
C GLU A 19 7.21 2.31 52.31
N ASN A 20 8.19 1.41 52.26
CA ASN A 20 9.01 1.20 51.07
C ASN A 20 8.18 0.73 49.87
N VAL A 21 7.28 -0.24 50.07
CA VAL A 21 6.37 -0.73 49.02
C VAL A 21 5.40 0.37 48.55
N GLN A 22 4.91 1.22 49.46
CA GLN A 22 4.04 2.35 49.11
C GLN A 22 4.78 3.45 48.35
N ALA A 23 6.02 3.76 48.74
CA ALA A 23 6.88 4.70 48.01
C ALA A 23 7.20 4.16 46.60
N GLU A 24 7.52 2.87 46.48
CA GLU A 24 7.73 2.18 45.20
C GLU A 24 6.45 2.16 44.36
N LEU A 25 5.26 1.98 44.97
CA LEU A 25 3.98 2.09 44.28
C LEU A 25 3.67 3.50 43.78
N GLN A 26 4.05 4.55 44.53
CA GLN A 26 3.85 5.93 44.08
C GLN A 26 4.73 6.28 42.88
N THR A 27 6.02 5.92 42.92
CA THR A 27 6.92 6.11 41.76
C THR A 27 6.43 5.29 40.57
N LEU A 28 6.06 4.02 40.78
CA LEU A 28 5.53 3.15 39.74
C LEU A 28 4.19 3.65 39.17
N SER A 29 3.33 4.28 39.98
CA SER A 29 2.08 4.91 39.53
C SER A 29 2.35 6.13 38.63
N LYS A 30 3.37 6.94 38.96
CA LYS A 30 3.79 8.07 38.12
C LYS A 30 4.39 7.58 36.80
N GLU A 31 5.25 6.56 36.85
CA GLU A 31 5.79 5.89 35.66
C GLU A 31 4.69 5.22 34.82
N PHE A 32 3.67 4.66 35.46
CA PHE A 32 2.50 4.09 34.80
C PHE A 32 1.73 5.14 34.01
N ASN A 33 1.47 6.31 34.60
CA ASN A 33 0.78 7.41 33.93
C ASN A 33 1.60 7.98 32.76
N GLN A 34 2.91 8.20 32.94
CA GLN A 34 3.80 8.62 31.85
C GLN A 34 3.83 7.59 30.72
N ASN A 35 3.87 6.30 31.06
CA ASN A 35 3.82 5.23 30.06
C ASN A 35 2.45 5.10 29.39
N LYS A 36 1.34 5.40 30.07
CA LYS A 36 0.00 5.45 29.44
C LYS A 36 -0.06 6.56 28.40
N ALA A 37 0.49 7.74 28.69
CA ALA A 37 0.63 8.83 27.71
C ALA A 37 1.49 8.39 26.53
N SER A 38 2.67 7.80 26.79
CA SER A 38 3.55 7.30 25.73
C SER A 38 2.92 6.18 24.88
N LYS A 39 2.10 5.28 25.47
CA LYS A 39 1.32 4.29 24.71
C LYS A 39 0.29 4.96 23.80
N SER A 40 -0.42 5.96 24.31
CA SER A 40 -1.38 6.73 23.51
C SER A 40 -0.69 7.39 22.31
N GLU A 41 0.51 7.93 22.49
CA GLU A 41 1.34 8.48 21.41
C GLU A 41 1.73 7.41 20.38
N LEU A 42 2.20 6.25 20.81
CA LEU A 42 2.55 5.14 19.92
C LEU A 42 1.32 4.63 19.13
N TYR A 43 0.15 4.53 19.74
CA TYR A 43 -1.10 4.19 19.03
C TYR A 43 -1.48 5.26 17.99
N GLN A 44 -1.32 6.54 18.31
CA GLN A 44 -1.54 7.62 17.35
C GLN A 44 -0.53 7.56 16.19
N GLN A 45 0.74 7.31 16.49
CA GLN A 45 1.78 7.15 15.49
C GLN A 45 1.47 5.97 14.57
N LEU A 46 1.07 4.82 15.11
CA LEU A 46 0.69 3.63 14.35
C LEU A 46 -0.55 3.87 13.47
N LYS A 47 -1.54 4.61 13.98
CA LYS A 47 -2.72 5.04 13.21
C LYS A 47 -2.31 5.91 12.03
N ASN A 48 -1.44 6.89 12.24
CA ASN A 48 -0.97 7.79 11.20
C ASN A 48 -0.11 7.07 10.15
N GLN A 49 0.79 6.18 10.57
CA GLN A 49 1.56 5.31 9.68
C GLN A 49 0.64 4.41 8.84
N SER A 50 -0.39 3.81 9.45
CA SER A 50 -1.35 2.94 8.74
C SER A 50 -2.18 3.71 7.71
N LYS A 51 -2.57 4.96 8.02
CA LYS A 51 -3.21 5.87 7.05
C LYS A 51 -2.27 6.21 5.90
N ALA A 52 -1.02 6.53 6.20
CA ALA A 52 -0.01 6.81 5.17
C ALA A 52 0.20 5.61 4.24
N ILE A 53 0.38 4.40 4.79
CA ILE A 53 0.48 3.15 4.02
C ILE A 53 -0.76 2.93 3.14
N SER A 54 -1.96 3.17 3.69
CA SER A 54 -3.21 3.05 2.94
C SER A 54 -3.28 4.03 1.76
N LYS A 55 -2.81 5.26 1.95
CA LYS A 55 -2.68 6.26 0.88
C LYS A 55 -1.67 5.81 -0.18
N LEU A 56 -0.48 5.37 0.23
CA LEU A 56 0.55 4.89 -0.69
C LEU A 56 0.06 3.71 -1.55
N ASN A 57 -0.67 2.77 -0.95
CA ASN A 57 -1.28 1.64 -1.65
C ASN A 57 -2.37 2.08 -2.65
N ARG A 58 -3.15 3.11 -2.35
CA ARG A 58 -4.14 3.67 -3.30
C ARG A 58 -3.44 4.31 -4.49
N GLU A 59 -2.40 5.09 -4.24
CA GLU A 59 -1.60 5.74 -5.28
C GLU A 59 -0.89 4.71 -6.17
N LEU A 60 -0.34 3.63 -5.60
CA LEU A 60 0.22 2.51 -6.38
C LEU A 60 -0.83 1.87 -7.30
N ARG A 61 -2.04 1.60 -6.80
CA ARG A 61 -3.12 1.04 -7.63
C ARG A 61 -3.53 1.98 -8.76
N GLN A 62 -3.56 3.29 -8.51
CA GLN A 62 -3.84 4.28 -9.55
C GLN A 62 -2.72 4.31 -10.60
N LEU A 63 -1.45 4.25 -10.18
CA LEU A 63 -0.32 4.14 -11.11
C LEU A 63 -0.36 2.86 -11.92
N ASP A 64 -0.72 1.72 -11.33
CA ASP A 64 -0.88 0.44 -12.04
C ASP A 64 -2.01 0.53 -13.10
N GLN A 65 -3.12 1.19 -12.78
CA GLN A 65 -4.21 1.43 -13.73
C GLN A 65 -3.76 2.35 -14.88
N GLN A 66 -3.05 3.43 -14.57
CA GLN A 66 -2.50 4.34 -15.57
C GLN A 66 -1.49 3.63 -16.49
N LEU A 67 -0.60 2.81 -15.92
CA LEU A 67 0.33 1.98 -16.69
C LEU A 67 -0.40 1.02 -17.61
N LYS A 68 -1.45 0.34 -17.13
CA LYS A 68 -2.24 -0.58 -17.96
C LYS A 68 -2.91 0.16 -19.14
N GLN A 69 -3.50 1.32 -18.88
CA GLN A 69 -4.10 2.16 -19.94
C GLN A 69 -3.04 2.63 -20.94
N GLN A 70 -1.90 3.11 -20.44
CA GLN A 70 -0.78 3.56 -21.26
C GLN A 70 -0.23 2.45 -22.15
N THR A 71 -0.08 1.23 -21.63
CA THR A 71 0.37 0.06 -22.40
C THR A 71 -0.62 -0.27 -23.51
N SER A 72 -1.93 -0.27 -23.22
CA SER A 72 -2.97 -0.51 -24.24
C SER A 72 -2.91 0.53 -25.36
N GLN A 73 -2.79 1.81 -25.02
CA GLN A 73 -2.67 2.89 -26.00
C GLN A 73 -1.41 2.75 -26.85
N LEU A 74 -0.29 2.34 -26.24
CA LEU A 74 0.98 2.15 -26.92
C LEU A 74 0.90 0.96 -27.90
N ASP A 75 0.23 -0.11 -27.53
CA ASP A 75 0.01 -1.26 -28.40
C ASP A 75 -0.91 -0.91 -29.58
N GLU A 76 -1.98 -0.15 -29.35
CA GLU A 76 -2.84 0.38 -30.43
C GLU A 76 -2.05 1.29 -31.39
N LEU A 77 -1.21 2.19 -30.87
CA LEU A 77 -0.37 3.06 -31.69
C LEU A 77 0.64 2.25 -32.53
N LYS A 78 1.27 1.22 -31.94
CA LYS A 78 2.16 0.31 -32.67
C LYS A 78 1.45 -0.43 -33.80
N GLN A 79 0.24 -0.95 -33.54
CA GLN A 79 -0.55 -1.63 -34.56
C GLN A 79 -0.93 -0.69 -35.71
N LYS A 80 -1.41 0.52 -35.38
CA LYS A 80 -1.72 1.55 -36.37
C LYS A 80 -0.50 1.91 -37.22
N GLN A 81 0.65 2.12 -36.56
CA GLN A 81 1.91 2.42 -37.25
C GLN A 81 2.32 1.28 -38.20
N GLN A 82 2.25 0.02 -37.74
CA GLN A 82 2.60 -1.13 -38.56
C GLN A 82 1.68 -1.25 -39.79
N GLN A 83 0.37 -1.03 -39.62
CA GLN A 83 -0.58 -1.05 -40.72
C GLN A 83 -0.31 0.06 -41.73
N GLN A 84 -0.10 1.28 -41.26
CA GLN A 84 0.22 2.43 -42.12
C GLN A 84 1.54 2.23 -42.86
N GLN A 85 2.55 1.66 -42.21
CA GLN A 85 3.84 1.42 -42.84
C GLN A 85 3.78 0.34 -43.93
N LYS A 86 2.96 -0.71 -43.72
CA LYS A 86 2.64 -1.69 -44.76
C LYS A 86 1.90 -1.06 -45.93
N SER A 87 0.87 -0.25 -45.67
CA SER A 87 0.11 0.46 -46.70
C SER A 87 1.01 1.39 -47.52
N HIS A 88 1.86 2.17 -46.84
CA HIS A 88 2.83 3.06 -47.49
C HIS A 88 3.81 2.27 -48.36
N ALA A 89 4.37 1.17 -47.87
CA ALA A 89 5.30 0.33 -48.63
C ALA A 89 4.65 -0.23 -49.91
N GLN A 90 3.39 -0.67 -49.83
CA GLN A 90 2.62 -1.15 -51.00
C GLN A 90 2.37 -0.04 -52.01
N GLN A 91 1.92 1.14 -51.57
CA GLN A 91 1.69 2.31 -52.42
C GLN A 91 2.98 2.77 -53.11
N PHE A 92 4.09 2.81 -52.36
CA PHE A 92 5.40 3.19 -52.88
C PHE A 92 5.94 2.19 -53.91
N GLN A 93 5.74 0.88 -53.67
CA GLN A 93 6.13 -0.15 -54.63
C GLN A 93 5.30 -0.07 -55.91
N ALA A 94 3.99 0.15 -55.80
CA ALA A 94 3.10 0.34 -56.95
C ALA A 94 3.53 1.56 -57.78
N LEU A 95 3.73 2.70 -57.13
CA LEU A 95 4.24 3.92 -57.77
C LEU A 95 5.59 3.70 -58.45
N SER A 96 6.51 2.97 -57.81
CA SER A 96 7.83 2.67 -58.39
C SER A 96 7.72 1.82 -59.67
N LYS A 97 6.80 0.85 -59.69
CA LYS A 97 6.53 0.02 -60.88
C LYS A 97 5.91 0.85 -62.01
N GLU A 98 4.97 1.72 -61.68
CA GLU A 98 4.34 2.64 -62.64
C GLU A 98 5.35 3.61 -63.24
N LEU A 99 6.22 4.21 -62.41
CA LEU A 99 7.26 5.13 -62.87
C LEU A 99 8.25 4.44 -63.80
N ARG A 100 8.66 3.20 -63.46
CA ARG A 100 9.54 2.39 -64.29
C ARG A 100 8.88 2.02 -65.62
N SER A 101 7.61 1.60 -65.59
CA SER A 101 6.83 1.29 -66.80
C SER A 101 6.68 2.52 -67.69
N ALA A 102 6.32 3.67 -67.11
CA ALA A 102 6.20 4.93 -67.85
C ALA A 102 7.54 5.34 -68.49
N TYR A 103 8.66 5.19 -67.79
CA TYR A 103 9.98 5.49 -68.32
C TYR A 103 10.37 4.57 -69.49
N ILE A 104 10.13 3.26 -69.37
CA ILE A 104 10.41 2.28 -70.43
C ILE A 104 9.52 2.52 -71.65
N ASN A 105 8.22 2.74 -71.44
CA ASN A 105 7.24 2.93 -72.50
C ASN A 105 7.26 4.35 -73.12
N ALA A 106 7.99 5.30 -72.53
CA ALA A 106 8.21 6.64 -73.11
C ALA A 106 9.18 6.64 -74.30
N GLN A 107 9.78 5.49 -74.63
CA GLN A 107 10.62 5.27 -75.81
C GLN A 107 9.90 4.27 -76.73
N PRO A 108 9.21 4.69 -77.81
CA PRO A 108 9.21 6.03 -78.44
C PRO A 108 8.29 7.05 -77.75
N ASN A 109 8.64 8.34 -77.89
CA ASN A 109 7.93 9.47 -77.26
C ASN A 109 6.40 9.38 -77.50
N TYR A 110 5.59 9.39 -76.45
CA TYR A 110 4.12 9.36 -76.52
C TYR A 110 3.57 10.47 -77.44
N LEU A 111 4.22 11.65 -77.46
CA LEU A 111 3.90 12.71 -78.42
C LEU A 111 4.08 12.26 -79.88
N LYS A 112 5.09 11.46 -80.18
CA LYS A 112 5.32 10.90 -81.53
C LYS A 112 4.23 9.88 -81.90
N VAL A 113 3.72 9.11 -80.94
CA VAL A 113 2.60 8.17 -81.16
C VAL A 113 1.29 8.94 -81.38
N LEU A 114 1.01 9.97 -80.58
CA LEU A 114 -0.15 10.85 -80.74
C LEU A 114 -0.13 11.59 -82.09
N LEU A 115 1.03 12.13 -82.49
CA LEU A 115 1.19 12.89 -83.75
C LEU A 115 1.15 12.00 -85.01
N ASN A 116 1.32 10.68 -84.87
CA ASN A 116 1.24 9.73 -85.98
C ASN A 116 -0.15 9.11 -86.17
N GLN A 117 -1.15 9.38 -85.31
CA GLN A 117 -2.50 8.86 -85.47
C GLN A 117 -3.33 9.74 -86.42
N HIS A 118 -3.93 9.12 -87.43
CA HIS A 118 -4.68 9.79 -88.50
C HIS A 118 -6.19 9.90 -88.23
N ASP A 119 -6.72 9.33 -87.14
CA ASP A 119 -8.14 9.38 -86.76
C ASP A 119 -8.39 10.36 -85.58
N PRO A 120 -9.10 11.49 -85.81
CA PRO A 120 -9.41 12.49 -84.79
C PRO A 120 -10.20 11.93 -83.59
N ALA A 121 -11.08 10.94 -83.81
CA ALA A 121 -11.90 10.38 -82.74
C ALA A 121 -11.07 9.56 -81.74
N SER A 122 -10.07 8.82 -82.24
CA SER A 122 -9.13 8.07 -81.41
C SER A 122 -8.19 8.99 -80.61
N LEU A 123 -7.74 10.10 -81.21
CA LEU A 123 -6.95 11.11 -80.53
C LEU A 123 -7.70 11.76 -79.37
N SER A 124 -8.97 12.13 -79.57
CA SER A 124 -9.82 12.74 -78.52
C SER A 124 -9.99 11.79 -77.32
N ARG A 125 -10.30 10.51 -77.56
CA ARG A 125 -10.40 9.50 -76.49
C ARG A 125 -9.08 9.28 -75.76
N ALA A 126 -7.96 9.21 -76.48
CA ALA A 126 -6.64 9.05 -75.89
C ALA A 126 -6.26 10.21 -74.96
N SER A 127 -6.59 11.46 -75.34
CA SER A 127 -6.38 12.64 -74.48
C SER A 127 -7.19 12.54 -73.18
N ILE A 128 -8.48 12.18 -73.27
CA ILE A 128 -9.35 12.04 -72.08
C ILE A 128 -8.82 10.96 -71.13
N TYR A 129 -8.42 9.80 -71.65
CA TYR A 129 -7.86 8.73 -70.81
C TYR A 129 -6.54 9.12 -70.16
N PHE A 130 -5.71 9.88 -70.86
CA PHE A 130 -4.47 10.43 -70.32
C PHE A 130 -4.76 11.40 -69.17
N ASP A 131 -5.73 12.29 -69.33
CA ASP A 131 -6.16 13.22 -68.28
C ASP A 131 -6.63 12.47 -67.02
N TYR A 132 -7.50 11.45 -67.19
CA TYR A 132 -7.94 10.61 -66.07
C TYR A 132 -6.78 9.87 -65.39
N PHE A 133 -5.82 9.35 -66.16
CA PHE A 133 -4.64 8.69 -65.62
C PHE A 133 -3.77 9.65 -64.80
N HIS A 134 -3.54 10.87 -65.31
CA HIS A 134 -2.77 11.88 -64.61
C HIS A 134 -3.46 12.37 -63.33
N GLN A 135 -4.79 12.55 -63.36
CA GLN A 135 -5.57 12.88 -62.17
C GLN A 135 -5.48 11.79 -61.10
N ALA A 136 -5.66 10.51 -61.48
CA ALA A 136 -5.53 9.38 -60.56
C ALA A 136 -4.13 9.32 -59.93
N ARG A 137 -3.09 9.55 -60.74
CA ARG A 137 -1.69 9.60 -60.29
C ARG A 137 -1.42 10.77 -59.33
N GLN A 138 -1.95 11.95 -59.61
CA GLN A 138 -1.85 13.10 -58.70
C GLN A 138 -2.50 12.77 -57.35
N GLN A 139 -3.69 12.16 -57.37
CA GLN A 139 -4.38 11.74 -56.14
C GLN A 139 -3.55 10.71 -55.35
N GLN A 140 -2.91 9.76 -56.03
CA GLN A 140 -2.04 8.78 -55.39
C GLN A 140 -0.81 9.43 -54.72
N LEU A 141 -0.18 10.41 -55.36
CA LEU A 141 0.94 11.16 -54.77
C LEU A 141 0.52 11.97 -53.54
N ILE A 142 -0.65 12.61 -53.59
CA ILE A 142 -1.24 13.32 -52.44
C ILE A 142 -1.48 12.33 -51.28
N ASN A 143 -2.05 11.16 -51.57
CA ASN A 143 -2.31 10.13 -50.55
C ASN A 143 -1.00 9.58 -49.92
N ILE A 144 0.04 9.37 -50.72
CA ILE A 144 1.36 8.92 -50.23
C ILE A 144 1.98 10.00 -49.32
N SER A 145 1.95 11.26 -49.76
CA SER A 145 2.48 12.39 -48.98
C SER A 145 1.74 12.54 -47.64
N SER A 146 0.40 12.46 -47.66
CA SER A 146 -0.43 12.47 -46.46
C SER A 146 -0.11 11.29 -45.53
N THR A 147 0.07 10.09 -46.08
CA THR A 147 0.44 8.89 -45.29
C THR A 147 1.80 9.06 -44.62
N LEU A 148 2.79 9.67 -45.29
CA LEU A 148 4.09 9.97 -44.71
C LEU A 148 4.00 10.97 -43.55
N GLN A 149 3.20 12.02 -43.69
CA GLN A 149 2.96 12.98 -42.62
C GLN A 149 2.29 12.32 -41.41
N LEU A 150 1.29 11.47 -41.64
CA LEU A 150 0.62 10.70 -40.58
C LEU A 150 1.59 9.73 -39.88
N LEU A 151 2.46 9.05 -40.63
CA LEU A 151 3.48 8.16 -40.07
C LEU A 151 4.47 8.92 -39.18
N ALA A 152 4.92 10.10 -39.60
CA ALA A 152 5.80 10.95 -38.81
C ALA A 152 5.13 11.43 -37.51
N GLY A 153 3.87 11.87 -37.59
CA GLY A 153 3.07 12.24 -36.41
C GLY A 153 2.87 11.08 -35.45
N ASN A 154 2.54 9.90 -35.97
CA ASN A 154 2.37 8.68 -35.16
C ASN A 154 3.68 8.24 -34.49
N GLN A 155 4.83 8.39 -35.16
CA GLN A 155 6.14 8.11 -34.57
C GLN A 155 6.41 9.05 -33.37
N GLN A 156 6.09 10.35 -33.50
CA GLN A 156 6.22 11.30 -32.40
C GLN A 156 5.30 10.95 -31.23
N GLN A 157 4.05 10.59 -31.51
CA GLN A 157 3.09 10.14 -30.49
C GLN A 157 3.57 8.87 -29.78
N LEU A 158 4.14 7.92 -30.52
CA LEU A 158 4.68 6.69 -29.94
C LEU A 158 5.86 6.97 -29.00
N LEU A 159 6.79 7.85 -29.40
CA LEU A 159 7.92 8.26 -28.56
C LEU A 159 7.44 8.96 -27.28
N ALA A 160 6.48 9.89 -27.40
CA ALA A 160 5.88 10.56 -26.25
C ALA A 160 5.18 9.56 -25.32
N ALA A 161 4.45 8.59 -25.88
CA ALA A 161 3.78 7.54 -25.13
C ALA A 161 4.77 6.62 -24.40
N GLN A 162 5.90 6.28 -25.02
CA GLN A 162 6.98 5.50 -24.40
C GLN A 162 7.64 6.26 -23.25
N GLN A 163 7.96 7.54 -23.46
CA GLN A 163 8.51 8.40 -22.41
C GLN A 163 7.56 8.52 -21.23
N ARG A 164 6.26 8.69 -21.50
CA ARG A 164 5.24 8.76 -20.45
C ARG A 164 5.14 7.45 -19.67
N GLN A 165 5.21 6.30 -20.36
CA GLN A 165 5.20 4.99 -19.71
C GLN A 165 6.42 4.82 -18.79
N GLN A 166 7.61 5.22 -19.24
CA GLN A 166 8.84 5.18 -18.44
C GLN A 166 8.72 6.05 -17.17
N GLN A 167 8.20 7.27 -17.29
CA GLN A 167 7.94 8.14 -16.13
C GLN A 167 6.99 7.50 -15.12
N LEU A 168 5.92 6.84 -15.60
CA LEU A 168 4.98 6.14 -14.72
C LEU A 168 5.65 4.95 -13.99
N TYR A 169 6.54 4.21 -14.66
CA TYR A 169 7.32 3.15 -14.02
C TYR A 169 8.24 3.67 -12.92
N GLU A 170 8.93 4.78 -13.17
CA GLU A 170 9.80 5.44 -12.18
C GLU A 170 9.01 5.93 -10.97
N GLN A 171 7.87 6.60 -11.20
CA GLN A 171 6.96 7.03 -10.13
C GLN A 171 6.48 5.85 -9.29
N ARG A 172 6.09 4.74 -9.94
CA ARG A 172 5.68 3.51 -9.27
C ARG A 172 6.81 2.93 -8.42
N GLN A 173 8.03 2.90 -8.93
CA GLN A 173 9.19 2.39 -8.19
C GLN A 173 9.49 3.24 -6.95
N GLN A 174 9.48 4.57 -7.08
CA GLN A 174 9.67 5.49 -5.96
C GLN A 174 8.60 5.27 -4.88
N GLN A 175 7.34 5.12 -5.31
CA GLN A 175 6.21 4.88 -4.43
C GLN A 175 6.31 3.52 -3.70
N GLN A 176 6.76 2.48 -4.40
CA GLN A 176 7.00 1.16 -3.81
C GLN A 176 8.09 1.22 -2.73
N GLN A 177 9.17 1.95 -2.98
CA GLN A 177 10.21 2.16 -1.96
C GLN A 177 9.69 2.96 -0.76
N ALA A 178 8.86 3.98 -0.99
CA ALA A 178 8.21 4.74 0.08
C ALA A 178 7.29 3.86 0.93
N LEU A 179 6.55 2.95 0.30
CA LEU A 179 5.72 1.95 0.98
C LEU A 179 6.57 1.01 1.85
N GLN A 180 7.66 0.46 1.32
CA GLN A 180 8.58 -0.40 2.06
C GLN A 180 9.16 0.31 3.29
N ARG A 181 9.63 1.55 3.12
CA ARG A 181 10.12 2.38 4.25
C ARG A 181 9.04 2.62 5.30
N SER A 182 7.81 2.89 4.87
CA SER A 182 6.68 3.13 5.78
C SER A 182 6.28 1.87 6.55
N ASN A 183 6.29 0.71 5.90
CA ASN A 183 6.05 -0.58 6.55
C ASN A 183 7.11 -0.90 7.61
N ARG A 184 8.40 -0.67 7.30
CA ARG A 184 9.49 -0.85 8.29
C ARG A 184 9.32 0.06 9.50
N ARG A 185 8.97 1.33 9.29
CA ARG A 185 8.68 2.27 10.38
C ARG A 185 7.50 1.81 11.23
N ARG A 186 6.45 1.29 10.60
CA ARG A 186 5.27 0.74 11.31
C ARG A 186 5.65 -0.47 12.16
N LEU A 187 6.45 -1.39 11.61
CA LEU A 187 6.91 -2.57 12.34
C LEU A 187 7.71 -2.17 13.58
N ALA A 188 8.66 -1.23 13.45
CA ALA A 188 9.41 -0.73 14.60
C ALA A 188 8.51 -0.10 15.68
N THR A 189 7.46 0.63 15.27
CA THR A 189 6.47 1.18 16.24
C THR A 189 5.65 0.07 16.91
N VAL A 190 5.32 -1.02 16.21
CA VAL A 190 4.65 -2.20 16.80
C VAL A 190 5.55 -2.88 17.82
N GLU A 191 6.82 -3.12 17.48
CA GLU A 191 7.80 -3.74 18.39
C GLU A 191 8.00 -2.88 19.65
N GLN A 192 8.12 -1.56 19.50
CA GLN A 192 8.18 -0.63 20.63
C GLN A 192 6.93 -0.71 21.52
N LEU A 193 5.75 -0.84 20.91
CA LEU A 193 4.49 -0.98 21.64
C LEU A 193 4.46 -2.31 22.42
N GLU A 194 4.88 -3.42 21.82
CA GLU A 194 4.94 -4.75 22.45
C GLU A 194 5.89 -4.76 23.65
N ILE A 195 7.09 -4.19 23.52
CA ILE A 195 8.05 -4.05 24.63
C ILE A 195 7.42 -3.28 25.79
N LYS A 196 6.73 -2.16 25.50
CA LYS A 196 6.03 -1.36 26.52
C LYS A 196 4.79 -2.06 27.11
N MET A 197 4.20 -3.03 26.41
CA MET A 197 3.10 -3.85 26.94
C MET A 197 3.62 -4.92 27.91
N ASN A 198 4.68 -5.64 27.53
CA ASN A 198 5.20 -6.77 28.28
C ASN A 198 5.93 -6.36 29.57
N ALA A 199 6.64 -5.24 29.59
CA ALA A 199 7.38 -4.79 30.77
C ALA A 199 6.49 -4.35 31.96
N GLN A 200 5.19 -4.11 31.73
CA GLN A 200 4.32 -3.41 32.69
C GLN A 200 3.36 -4.30 33.48
N GLY A 201 2.79 -5.34 32.84
CA GLY A 201 1.73 -6.15 33.46
C GLY A 201 2.22 -6.95 34.68
N THR A 202 3.46 -7.41 34.64
CA THR A 202 4.03 -8.33 35.63
C THR A 202 4.57 -7.63 36.87
N ARG A 203 5.11 -6.40 36.76
CA ARG A 203 5.74 -5.69 37.89
C ARG A 203 4.71 -5.06 38.83
N ILE A 204 3.66 -4.44 38.29
CA ILE A 204 2.61 -3.78 39.10
C ILE A 204 1.74 -4.81 39.84
N SER A 205 1.43 -5.94 39.20
CA SER A 205 0.64 -6.99 39.85
C SER A 205 1.38 -7.57 41.06
N ALA A 206 2.67 -7.86 40.91
CA ALA A 206 3.50 -8.40 41.99
C ALA A 206 3.58 -7.45 43.20
N LEU A 207 3.83 -6.15 42.96
CA LEU A 207 3.96 -5.18 44.06
C LEU A 207 2.62 -4.89 44.76
N ARG A 208 1.48 -4.96 44.06
CA ARG A 208 0.16 -4.84 44.70
C ARG A 208 -0.20 -6.05 45.53
N GLU A 209 0.13 -7.25 45.07
CA GLU A 209 -0.05 -8.49 45.85
C GLU A 209 0.80 -8.46 47.12
N GLU A 210 2.03 -7.95 47.02
CA GLU A 210 2.94 -7.76 48.15
C GLU A 210 2.42 -6.69 49.14
N GLU A 211 1.95 -5.53 48.64
CA GLU A 211 1.33 -4.49 49.46
C GLU A 211 0.12 -5.03 50.24
N GLN A 212 -0.80 -5.72 49.56
CA GLN A 212 -1.97 -6.32 50.21
C GLN A 212 -1.58 -7.35 51.27
N SER A 213 -0.55 -8.16 51.02
CA SER A 213 -0.06 -9.17 51.96
C SER A 213 0.49 -8.51 53.23
N LEU A 214 1.29 -7.45 53.09
CA LEU A 214 1.87 -6.69 54.21
C LEU A 214 0.81 -5.95 55.04
N GLN A 215 -0.16 -5.31 54.38
CA GLN A 215 -1.29 -4.65 55.07
C GLN A 215 -2.12 -5.64 55.88
N THR A 216 -2.34 -6.84 55.34
CA THR A 216 -3.11 -7.90 56.02
C THR A 216 -2.35 -8.43 57.24
N LEU A 217 -1.04 -8.62 57.12
CA LEU A 217 -0.17 -9.02 58.23
C LEU A 217 -0.21 -7.99 59.38
N LEU A 218 0.00 -6.70 59.08
CA LEU A 218 -0.04 -5.63 60.09
C LEU A 218 -1.41 -5.50 60.77
N LYS A 219 -2.51 -5.67 60.02
CA LYS A 219 -3.85 -5.77 60.60
C LYS A 219 -3.97 -6.95 61.58
N SER A 220 -3.46 -8.11 61.21
CA SER A 220 -3.51 -9.29 62.09
C SER A 220 -2.69 -9.12 63.38
N LEU A 221 -1.56 -8.42 63.31
CA LEU A 221 -0.69 -8.13 64.46
C LEU A 221 -1.28 -7.03 65.37
N SER A 222 -1.97 -6.04 64.81
CA SER A 222 -2.67 -4.99 65.58
C SER A 222 -3.96 -5.50 66.24
N LEU A 223 -4.72 -6.37 65.57
CA LEU A 223 -5.88 -7.07 66.15
C LEU A 223 -5.49 -7.98 67.34
N GLN A 224 -4.24 -8.45 67.41
CA GLN A 224 -3.75 -9.19 68.58
C GLN A 224 -3.47 -8.31 69.82
N LYS A 225 -3.51 -6.97 69.69
CA LYS A 225 -3.33 -6.02 70.82
C LYS A 225 -4.64 -5.53 71.44
N GLU A 226 -5.81 -5.78 70.83
CA GLU A 226 -7.11 -5.44 71.42
C GLU A 226 -7.97 -6.68 71.75
N THR A 227 -8.00 -6.97 73.05
CA THR A 227 -9.05 -7.68 73.82
C THR A 227 -9.26 -9.20 73.70
N LYS A 228 -9.28 -9.81 74.89
CA LYS A 228 -9.91 -11.09 75.26
C LYS A 228 -11.33 -11.21 74.66
N SER A 229 -11.70 -12.37 74.07
CA SER A 229 -12.78 -13.28 74.54
C SER A 229 -13.19 -14.37 73.51
N ALA A 230 -13.33 -15.59 74.04
CA ALA A 230 -14.12 -16.78 73.64
C ALA A 230 -13.84 -17.55 72.32
N PRO A 231 -14.00 -18.90 72.32
CA PRO A 231 -13.62 -19.75 71.20
C PRO A 231 -14.76 -19.91 70.19
N GLN A 232 -14.42 -20.04 68.90
CA GLN A 232 -15.34 -20.60 67.91
C GLN A 232 -14.68 -21.72 67.09
N LYS A 233 -15.50 -22.75 66.90
CA LYS A 233 -15.20 -24.03 66.28
C LYS A 233 -14.93 -23.87 64.77
N PHE A 234 -14.07 -24.74 64.27
CA PHE A 234 -13.87 -24.97 62.85
C PHE A 234 -15.09 -25.65 62.23
N ASP A 235 -15.48 -25.19 61.04
CA ASP A 235 -16.23 -26.02 60.09
C ASP A 235 -15.53 -25.98 58.73
N HIS A 236 -15.20 -27.17 58.23
CA HIS A 236 -14.66 -27.36 56.89
C HIS A 236 -15.79 -27.34 55.86
N PHE A 237 -15.83 -26.35 54.97
CA PHE A 237 -16.69 -26.38 53.79
C PHE A 237 -15.86 -26.63 52.53
N LYS A 238 -16.21 -27.70 51.81
CA LYS A 238 -15.59 -28.12 50.55
C LYS A 238 -15.95 -27.14 49.43
N PHE A 239 -14.93 -26.59 48.77
CA PHE A 239 -15.04 -25.64 47.65
C PHE A 239 -15.84 -26.17 46.43
N ALA A 240 -16.02 -27.49 46.32
CA ALA A 240 -16.69 -28.13 45.20
C ALA A 240 -18.22 -27.90 45.13
N SER A 241 -18.87 -27.45 46.21
CA SER A 241 -20.33 -27.34 46.29
C SER A 241 -20.92 -26.03 45.73
N ARG A 242 -20.10 -25.12 45.16
CA ARG A 242 -20.55 -23.83 44.60
C ARG A 242 -20.27 -23.63 43.10
N LYS A 243 -20.02 -24.71 42.35
CA LYS A 243 -19.82 -24.64 40.90
C LYS A 243 -21.15 -24.33 40.19
N GLY A 244 -21.26 -23.15 39.58
CA GLY A 244 -22.40 -22.78 38.74
C GLY A 244 -23.48 -21.89 39.39
N SER A 245 -23.35 -21.55 40.68
CA SER A 245 -24.30 -20.68 41.39
C SER A 245 -23.85 -19.22 41.53
N LEU A 246 -22.86 -18.79 40.74
CA LEU A 246 -22.29 -17.45 40.78
C LEU A 246 -22.87 -16.58 39.68
N THR A 247 -23.27 -15.35 40.03
CA THR A 247 -23.77 -14.36 39.07
C THR A 247 -22.68 -13.94 38.10
N TRP A 248 -23.01 -13.88 36.81
CA TRP A 248 -22.10 -13.42 35.78
C TRP A 248 -21.64 -11.99 36.07
N PRO A 249 -20.32 -11.70 36.04
CA PRO A 249 -19.80 -10.38 36.37
C PRO A 249 -20.26 -9.30 35.38
N ILE A 250 -20.55 -9.69 34.12
CA ILE A 250 -21.13 -8.83 33.08
C ILE A 250 -22.02 -9.66 32.14
N LYS A 251 -23.04 -9.03 31.54
CA LYS A 251 -23.86 -9.64 30.48
C LYS A 251 -23.17 -9.44 29.13
N GLY A 252 -22.64 -10.51 28.54
CA GLY A 252 -21.95 -10.46 27.25
C GLY A 252 -21.58 -11.84 26.72
N LYS A 253 -21.16 -11.92 25.45
CA LYS A 253 -20.76 -13.19 24.81
C LYS A 253 -19.29 -13.50 25.09
N VAL A 254 -18.99 -14.73 25.50
CA VAL A 254 -17.62 -15.19 25.78
C VAL A 254 -16.85 -15.32 24.46
N ILE A 255 -15.76 -14.55 24.31
CA ILE A 255 -14.93 -14.49 23.09
C ILE A 255 -13.73 -15.46 23.11
N ALA A 256 -13.30 -15.92 24.28
CA ALA A 256 -12.25 -16.91 24.44
C ALA A 256 -12.54 -17.74 25.71
N ARG A 257 -12.28 -19.05 25.64
CA ARG A 257 -12.41 -19.96 26.78
C ARG A 257 -11.03 -20.24 27.36
N TYR A 258 -10.97 -20.49 28.65
CA TYR A 258 -9.75 -20.91 29.31
C TYR A 258 -9.43 -22.36 28.92
N GLY A 259 -8.24 -22.60 28.35
CA GLY A 259 -7.83 -23.88 27.77
C GLY A 259 -7.28 -23.69 26.36
#